data_AF-A0A2D8XAZ8-F1
#
_entry.id   AF-A0A2D8XAZ8-F1
#
_cell.length_a   1.000
_cell.length_b   1.000
_cell.length_c   1.000
_cell.angle_alpha   90.00
_cell.angle_beta   90.00
_cell.angle_gamma   90.00
#
_symmetry.space_group_name_H-M   'P 1'
#
loop_
_entity.id
_entity.type
_entity.pdbx_description
1 polymer ?
#
loop_
_entity_poly.entity_id
_entity_poly.type
_entity_poly.pdbx_seq_one_letter_code
_entity_poly.pdbx_strand_id
1 'polypeptide(L)'
;MSSISRKKLARGTKLYTDHVAGPLQSAATALSGNITPDQMESSKTTFRINLHVPYIDSSCWRNGDQKDNNFSIPFTLPPFQQDFDITAGVVRVTPNTYKYSTSAPRFYLDELSFGFDQRDESCVIADRFYNYTVGTNAVYDGQMNFPDIGKLDIRLAIVEHKMTYWDKNEDPANASKSTKENVGEEIWSVDISDLAYAGKDVRLNPLLVPNLDLEVSPHKTYVFTIHAPDLGQDDNSDNKANYALSSVQISMKIRTDLVSRDTVSGDGVQNMPTKHNGLTTREIVAITTPAAGSVITADAAGGISKNLATIDDVFRDKLRSGYTENAETVPNQNILLDSGYEVIAVPLMGNKRYQVLTNETVGFEPYFDASASAGSQYLADRRIIPIDSPFVLHHVVMAYNWQRPWDTNSLSIGSFFIPEDPTFTVDVGVAMATGIESDSYTYQQLAQATLTAPDWIPGGNKGGSWFTNCIDRVRCQTTTTRRAQANSTSTGTPKWWDWELHQIPLVGTGGAGYFAQGKPIFIGKGWSPTWARTNMTATGAPNTGGAEQFLEVRMRIRDTAEDLEDAPSPGAPAQRLYSGYQGHWVYLIGKKALL
;
A
#
# COMPACT_ATOMS: atom_id res chain seq x y z
N MET A 1 -5.64 31.03 24.18
CA MET A 1 -6.62 30.50 25.15
C MET A 1 -7.62 31.60 25.50
N SER A 2 -8.91 31.40 25.23
CA SER A 2 -9.96 32.33 25.64
C SER A 2 -10.08 32.29 27.17
N SER A 3 -9.75 33.38 27.86
CA SER A 3 -9.91 33.46 29.31
C SER A 3 -11.39 33.73 29.64
N ILE A 4 -12.03 32.81 30.37
CA ILE A 4 -13.35 33.07 30.95
C ILE A 4 -13.14 34.04 32.11
N SER A 5 -13.47 35.32 31.90
CA SER A 5 -13.35 36.32 32.96
C SER A 5 -14.57 36.24 33.89
N ARG A 6 -14.29 36.09 35.20
CA ARG A 6 -15.31 36.17 36.25
C ARG A 6 -15.11 37.46 37.03
N LYS A 7 -16.17 38.24 37.18
CA LYS A 7 -16.15 39.43 38.06
C LYS A 7 -15.95 38.96 39.51
N LYS A 8 -14.86 39.39 40.15
CA LYS A 8 -14.63 39.14 41.59
C LYS A 8 -15.72 39.85 42.39
N LEU A 9 -16.47 39.10 43.20
CA LEU A 9 -17.53 39.65 44.04
C LEU A 9 -17.02 39.78 45.48
N ALA A 10 -17.31 40.93 46.10
CA ALA A 10 -17.04 41.13 47.52
C ALA A 10 -17.99 40.27 48.37
N ARG A 11 -17.53 39.86 49.55
CA ARG A 11 -18.34 39.08 50.50
C ARG A 11 -19.59 39.88 50.88
N GLY A 12 -20.77 39.24 50.82
CA GLY A 12 -22.06 39.87 51.11
C GLY A 12 -22.77 40.50 49.89
N THR A 13 -22.17 40.47 48.69
CA THR A 13 -22.83 40.95 47.46
C THR A 13 -23.99 40.03 47.07
N LYS A 14 -25.17 40.59 46.79
CA LYS A 14 -26.31 39.85 46.23
C LYS A 14 -25.94 39.27 44.87
N LEU A 15 -26.20 37.98 44.66
CA LEU A 15 -25.96 37.32 43.38
C LEU A 15 -27.07 37.72 42.39
N TYR A 16 -26.68 38.35 41.29
CA TYR A 16 -27.53 38.60 40.13
C TYR A 16 -27.30 37.52 39.08
N THR A 17 -28.26 37.35 38.18
CA THR A 17 -28.18 36.35 37.09
C THR A 17 -26.91 36.51 36.27
N ASP A 18 -26.53 37.74 35.92
CA ASP A 18 -25.32 38.03 35.14
C ASP A 18 -24.02 37.59 35.83
N HIS A 19 -24.00 37.53 37.17
CA HIS A 19 -22.82 37.08 37.92
C HIS A 19 -22.55 35.58 37.77
N VAL A 20 -23.56 34.81 37.36
CA VAL A 20 -23.46 33.35 37.26
C VAL A 20 -23.71 32.86 35.84
N ALA A 21 -24.77 33.33 35.18
CA ALA A 21 -25.08 32.95 33.81
C ALA A 21 -24.14 33.59 32.77
N GLY A 22 -23.60 34.78 33.03
CA GLY A 22 -22.63 35.43 32.14
C GLY A 22 -21.37 34.59 31.91
N PRO A 23 -20.68 34.12 32.97
CA PRO A 23 -19.56 33.20 32.82
C PRO A 23 -19.91 31.87 32.13
N LEU A 24 -21.10 31.30 32.41
CA LEU A 24 -21.57 30.07 31.75
C LEU A 24 -21.82 30.29 30.25
N GLN A 25 -22.36 31.45 29.87
CA GLN A 25 -22.60 31.80 28.48
C GLN A 25 -21.30 32.04 27.72
N SER A 26 -20.31 32.66 28.37
CA SER A 26 -18.95 32.76 27.86
C SER A 26 -18.31 31.39 27.68
N ALA A 27 -18.50 30.47 28.63
CA ALA A 27 -18.02 29.09 28.53
C ALA A 27 -18.69 28.33 27.36
N ALA A 28 -20.02 28.41 27.26
CA ALA A 28 -20.78 27.81 26.16
C ALA A 28 -20.35 28.38 24.79
N THR A 29 -20.09 29.68 24.72
CA THR A 29 -19.60 30.33 23.50
C THR A 29 -18.18 29.88 23.16
N ALA A 30 -17.28 29.77 24.15
CA ALA A 30 -15.91 29.28 23.94
C ALA A 30 -15.86 27.79 23.54
N LEU A 31 -16.80 26.99 24.05
CA LEU A 31 -16.99 25.60 23.65
C LEU A 31 -17.68 25.48 22.29
N SER A 32 -18.37 26.52 21.82
CA SER A 32 -18.96 26.53 20.49
C SER A 32 -17.86 26.66 19.43
N GLY A 33 -17.78 25.70 18.51
CA GLY A 33 -16.84 25.72 17.39
C GLY A 33 -16.04 24.42 17.30
N ASN A 34 -15.38 24.24 16.16
CA ASN A 34 -14.61 23.04 15.89
C ASN A 34 -13.25 23.07 16.60
N ILE A 35 -12.74 21.87 16.91
CA ILE A 35 -11.35 21.72 17.35
C ILE A 35 -10.46 21.93 16.13
N THR A 36 -9.57 22.93 16.21
CA THR A 36 -8.57 23.20 15.17
C THR A 36 -7.30 22.39 15.43
N PRO A 37 -6.45 22.15 14.41
CA PRO A 37 -5.22 21.37 14.58
C PRO A 37 -4.31 21.90 15.70
N ASP A 38 -4.21 23.22 15.86
CA ASP A 38 -3.40 23.86 16.92
C ASP A 38 -3.88 23.59 18.35
N GLN A 39 -5.12 23.08 18.50
CA GLN A 39 -5.72 22.71 19.78
C GLN A 39 -5.55 21.21 20.08
N MET A 40 -5.08 20.41 19.13
CA MET A 40 -4.81 18.99 19.28
C MET A 40 -3.37 18.76 19.76
N GLU A 41 -3.15 17.69 20.53
CA GLU A 41 -1.79 17.31 20.96
C GLU A 41 -0.88 17.00 19.77
N SER A 42 -1.43 16.36 18.74
CA SER A 42 -0.75 16.12 17.47
C SER A 42 -1.71 16.40 16.32
N SER A 43 -1.26 17.19 15.34
CA SER A 43 -1.93 17.36 14.05
C SER A 43 -1.59 16.26 13.06
N LYS A 44 -0.79 15.28 13.48
CA LYS A 44 -0.29 14.18 12.64
C LYS A 44 -0.76 12.84 13.17
N THR A 45 -0.96 11.92 12.24
CA THR A 45 -1.23 10.50 12.47
C THR A 45 -0.14 9.64 11.86
N THR A 46 -0.13 8.35 12.20
CA THR A 46 0.82 7.36 11.71
C THR A 46 0.11 6.20 11.06
N PHE A 47 0.67 5.69 9.97
CA PHE A 47 0.30 4.40 9.39
C PHE A 47 1.55 3.55 9.16
N ARG A 48 1.37 2.26 8.85
CA ARG A 48 2.48 1.35 8.55
C ARG A 48 2.30 0.70 7.19
N ILE A 49 3.39 0.61 6.43
CA ILE A 49 3.49 -0.27 5.27
C ILE A 49 4.22 -1.52 5.75
N ASN A 50 3.50 -2.63 5.81
CA ASN A 50 4.05 -3.92 6.20
C ASN A 50 4.28 -4.77 4.94
N LEU A 51 5.53 -5.14 4.69
CA LEU A 51 5.91 -6.01 3.58
C LEU A 51 6.32 -7.36 4.17
N HIS A 52 5.50 -8.37 3.89
CA HIS A 52 5.70 -9.75 4.32
C HIS A 52 6.21 -10.59 3.15
N VAL A 53 7.43 -11.10 3.26
CA VAL A 53 8.07 -11.91 2.23
C VAL A 53 8.32 -13.31 2.79
N PRO A 54 7.65 -14.35 2.28
CA PRO A 54 7.75 -15.69 2.86
C PRO A 54 9.17 -16.27 2.83
N TYR A 55 9.93 -16.03 1.76
CA TYR A 55 11.25 -16.60 1.57
C TYR A 55 12.03 -15.78 0.54
N ILE A 56 13.29 -15.48 0.84
CA ILE A 56 14.26 -14.90 -0.09
C ILE A 56 15.43 -15.87 -0.18
N ASP A 57 15.53 -16.58 -1.29
CA ASP A 57 16.58 -17.54 -1.58
C ASP A 57 17.90 -16.86 -2.00
N SER A 58 18.96 -17.66 -2.06
CA SER A 58 20.32 -17.22 -2.37
C SER A 58 20.47 -16.64 -3.78
N SER A 59 19.58 -17.00 -4.71
CA SER A 59 19.69 -16.61 -6.12
C SER A 59 19.38 -15.15 -6.39
N CYS A 60 18.72 -14.49 -5.43
CA CYS A 60 18.59 -13.05 -5.41
C CYS A 60 19.95 -12.36 -5.41
N TRP A 61 20.95 -12.98 -4.77
CA TRP A 61 22.27 -12.39 -4.54
C TRP A 61 23.41 -13.18 -5.17
N ARG A 62 23.14 -14.39 -5.70
CA ARG A 62 24.06 -15.09 -6.59
C ARG A 62 24.51 -14.11 -7.66
N ASN A 63 25.80 -13.96 -7.81
CA ASN A 63 26.38 -13.27 -8.93
C ASN A 63 27.82 -13.74 -9.07
N GLY A 64 28.23 -13.74 -10.34
CA GLY A 64 29.62 -13.68 -10.78
C GLY A 64 30.42 -12.55 -10.12
N ASP A 65 31.34 -11.96 -10.87
CA ASP A 65 32.10 -10.75 -10.48
C ASP A 65 31.25 -9.49 -10.14
N GLN A 66 29.91 -9.57 -10.03
CA GLN A 66 29.01 -8.43 -9.86
C GLN A 66 28.31 -8.47 -8.50
N LYS A 67 28.79 -7.76 -7.49
CA LYS A 67 28.15 -7.79 -6.15
C LYS A 67 26.86 -6.95 -6.02
N ASP A 68 26.20 -6.58 -7.12
CA ASP A 68 25.19 -5.50 -7.13
C ASP A 68 23.72 -5.96 -7.22
N ASN A 69 23.41 -7.26 -7.10
CA ASN A 69 22.00 -7.69 -7.10
C ASN A 69 21.34 -7.40 -5.74
N ASN A 70 20.15 -6.81 -5.79
CA ASN A 70 19.36 -6.46 -4.62
C ASN A 70 17.99 -7.14 -4.69
N PHE A 71 17.51 -7.60 -3.55
CA PHE A 71 16.08 -7.80 -3.37
C PHE A 71 15.43 -6.42 -3.35
N SER A 72 14.32 -6.22 -4.05
CA SER A 72 13.68 -4.90 -4.13
C SER A 72 12.17 -4.99 -4.02
N ILE A 73 11.53 -3.99 -3.42
CA ILE A 73 10.07 -3.84 -3.41
C ILE A 73 9.75 -2.35 -3.62
N PRO A 74 9.14 -1.97 -4.75
CA PRO A 74 8.77 -0.58 -4.99
C PRO A 74 7.41 -0.24 -4.38
N PHE A 75 7.26 0.98 -3.91
CA PHE A 75 6.00 1.53 -3.45
C PHE A 75 5.89 3.00 -3.82
N THR A 76 4.67 3.52 -3.82
CA THR A 76 4.39 4.94 -4.01
C THR A 76 3.24 5.37 -3.12
N LEU A 77 3.23 6.64 -2.73
CA LEU A 77 2.24 7.24 -1.85
C LEU A 77 1.54 8.38 -2.59
N PRO A 78 0.61 8.06 -3.52
CA PRO A 78 -0.13 9.09 -4.22
C PRO A 78 -0.88 9.98 -3.22
N PRO A 79 -1.09 11.25 -3.57
CA PRO A 79 -2.04 12.08 -2.85
C PRO A 79 -3.46 11.51 -3.01
N PHE A 80 -4.44 12.01 -2.26
CA PHE A 80 -5.80 11.50 -2.39
C PHE A 80 -6.47 11.99 -3.69
N GLN A 81 -7.50 11.29 -4.15
CA GLN A 81 -8.24 11.67 -5.38
C GLN A 81 -8.64 13.15 -5.44
N GLN A 82 -9.13 13.75 -4.34
CA GLN A 82 -9.56 15.15 -4.33
C GLN A 82 -8.41 16.16 -4.49
N ASP A 83 -7.17 15.72 -4.25
CA ASP A 83 -5.98 16.54 -4.46
C ASP A 83 -5.46 16.43 -5.91
N PHE A 84 -5.94 15.46 -6.70
CA PHE A 84 -5.61 15.38 -8.12
C PHE A 84 -6.40 16.42 -8.94
N ASP A 85 -5.69 17.42 -9.47
CA ASP A 85 -6.26 18.42 -10.38
C ASP A 85 -6.42 17.82 -11.80
N ILE A 86 -7.53 17.09 -12.01
CA ILE A 86 -7.92 16.60 -13.33
C ILE A 86 -9.11 17.41 -13.82
N THR A 87 -8.86 18.35 -14.72
CA THR A 87 -9.93 18.91 -15.55
C THR A 87 -10.57 17.77 -16.33
N ALA A 88 -11.88 17.55 -16.13
CA ALA A 88 -12.62 16.48 -16.78
C ALA A 88 -12.36 16.44 -18.30
N GLY A 89 -11.97 15.27 -18.81
CA GLY A 89 -11.69 15.04 -20.24
C GLY A 89 -10.22 15.02 -20.65
N VAL A 90 -9.29 15.32 -19.73
CA VAL A 90 -7.84 15.19 -20.00
C VAL A 90 -7.36 13.80 -19.55
N VAL A 91 -6.91 12.99 -20.52
CA VAL A 91 -6.46 11.59 -20.31
C VAL A 91 -5.14 11.50 -19.50
N ARG A 92 -4.37 12.59 -19.44
CA ARG A 92 -3.16 12.72 -18.60
C ARG A 92 -3.04 14.11 -18.02
N VAL A 93 -2.85 14.21 -16.71
CA VAL A 93 -2.53 15.50 -16.09
C VAL A 93 -1.15 15.93 -16.59
N THR A 94 -1.08 17.02 -17.35
CA THR A 94 0.20 17.62 -17.71
C THR A 94 0.95 17.96 -16.42
N PRO A 95 2.22 17.59 -16.21
CA PRO A 95 2.92 17.80 -14.94
C PRO A 95 3.13 19.27 -14.49
N ASN A 96 2.52 20.25 -15.17
CA ASN A 96 2.53 21.68 -14.81
C ASN A 96 1.20 22.14 -14.18
N THR A 97 0.16 21.31 -14.16
CA THR A 97 -1.14 21.67 -13.57
C THR A 97 -1.28 21.22 -12.12
N TYR A 98 -0.41 20.31 -11.65
CA TYR A 98 -0.40 19.93 -10.24
C TYR A 98 0.15 21.09 -9.41
N LYS A 99 -0.74 21.89 -8.83
CA LYS A 99 -0.36 22.83 -7.77
C LYS A 99 -0.18 22.02 -6.50
N TYR A 100 0.96 22.20 -5.83
CA TYR A 100 1.09 21.82 -4.43
C TYR A 100 -0.03 22.53 -3.67
N SER A 101 -1.15 21.84 -3.47
CA SER A 101 -2.12 22.32 -2.50
C SER A 101 -1.43 22.23 -1.16
N THR A 102 -1.54 23.28 -0.35
CA THR A 102 -1.15 23.21 1.06
C THR A 102 -1.98 22.16 1.82
N SER A 103 -3.03 21.59 1.21
CA SER A 103 -3.80 20.46 1.71
C SER A 103 -3.25 19.08 1.33
N ALA A 104 -2.30 18.98 0.39
CA ALA A 104 -1.79 17.68 -0.03
C ALA A 104 -1.02 17.01 1.13
N PRO A 105 -1.20 15.70 1.34
CA PRO A 105 -0.57 15.00 2.45
C PRO A 105 0.95 15.03 2.31
N ARG A 106 1.64 15.35 3.41
CA ARG A 106 3.08 15.19 3.54
C ARG A 106 3.38 13.89 4.27
N PHE A 107 4.43 13.20 3.85
CA PHE A 107 4.81 11.92 4.43
C PHE A 107 6.22 12.03 5.02
N TYR A 108 6.37 11.49 6.23
CA TYR A 108 7.65 11.42 6.91
C TYR A 108 7.85 9.98 7.39
N LEU A 109 8.84 9.27 6.84
CA LEU A 109 9.25 7.97 7.34
C LEU A 109 9.90 8.18 8.71
N ASP A 110 9.27 7.64 9.75
CA ASP A 110 9.61 7.87 11.16
C ASP A 110 10.43 6.69 11.72
N GLU A 111 10.06 5.48 11.35
CA GLU A 111 10.65 4.25 11.90
C GLU A 111 10.65 3.14 10.85
N LEU A 112 11.73 2.37 10.81
CA LEU A 112 11.85 1.17 9.98
C LEU A 112 12.17 -0.02 10.87
N SER A 113 11.46 -1.12 10.67
CA SER A 113 11.76 -2.40 11.30
C SER A 113 12.01 -3.46 10.24
N PHE A 114 13.01 -4.30 10.48
CA PHE A 114 13.38 -5.41 9.61
C PHE A 114 13.65 -6.64 10.47
N GLY A 115 13.08 -7.78 10.12
CA GLY A 115 13.36 -9.05 10.79
C GLY A 115 13.12 -10.22 9.86
N PHE A 116 13.63 -11.38 10.26
CA PHE A 116 13.45 -12.64 9.53
C PHE A 116 13.58 -13.82 10.51
N ASP A 117 13.12 -14.98 10.10
CA ASP A 117 13.13 -16.16 10.97
C ASP A 117 14.52 -16.82 11.00
N GLN A 118 15.16 -16.79 12.17
CA GLN A 118 16.40 -17.53 12.48
C GLN A 118 16.16 -18.77 13.34
N ARG A 119 14.89 -19.19 13.49
CA ARG A 119 14.45 -20.32 14.32
C ARG A 119 14.87 -20.23 15.77
N ASP A 120 14.89 -19.00 16.30
CA ASP A 120 15.35 -18.69 17.65
C ASP A 120 16.80 -19.12 17.92
N GLU A 121 17.62 -19.24 16.88
CA GLU A 121 19.03 -19.62 16.99
C GLU A 121 19.95 -18.63 16.29
N SER A 122 21.20 -18.53 16.75
CA SER A 122 22.24 -17.76 16.08
C SER A 122 22.79 -18.58 14.92
N CYS A 123 21.98 -18.68 13.86
CA CYS A 123 22.31 -19.42 12.67
C CYS A 123 21.86 -18.67 11.40
N VAL A 124 22.43 -19.10 10.28
CA VAL A 124 21.90 -18.82 8.95
C VAL A 124 21.14 -20.04 8.45
N ILE A 125 20.12 -19.84 7.62
CA ILE A 125 19.31 -20.92 7.05
C ILE A 125 19.86 -21.30 5.68
N ALA A 126 20.26 -22.56 5.53
CA ALA A 126 20.71 -23.13 4.26
C ALA A 126 19.58 -23.08 3.23
N ASP A 127 19.90 -22.58 2.05
CA ASP A 127 19.00 -22.56 0.90
C ASP A 127 19.02 -23.91 0.18
N ARG A 128 18.08 -24.15 -0.72
CA ARG A 128 18.03 -25.35 -1.57
C ARG A 128 19.28 -25.59 -2.41
N PHE A 129 20.06 -24.53 -2.68
CA PHE A 129 21.33 -24.62 -3.40
C PHE A 129 22.55 -24.85 -2.50
N TYR A 130 22.35 -25.03 -1.20
CA TYR A 130 23.42 -25.34 -0.27
C TYR A 130 24.02 -26.70 -0.61
N ASN A 131 25.34 -26.72 -0.88
CA ASN A 131 26.08 -27.88 -1.36
C ASN A 131 25.45 -28.56 -2.59
N TYR A 132 24.74 -27.81 -3.43
CA TYR A 132 24.09 -28.35 -4.61
C TYR A 132 25.12 -28.83 -5.63
N THR A 133 25.13 -30.14 -5.86
CA THR A 133 25.75 -30.79 -7.01
C THR A 133 24.65 -31.12 -8.02
N VAL A 134 24.89 -30.89 -9.31
CA VAL A 134 23.92 -31.19 -10.37
C VAL A 134 23.43 -32.64 -10.23
N GLY A 135 22.12 -32.83 -10.08
CA GLY A 135 21.49 -34.16 -9.91
C GLY A 135 21.35 -34.65 -8.46
N THR A 136 21.81 -33.88 -7.46
CA THR A 136 21.49 -34.12 -6.05
C THR A 136 20.34 -33.22 -5.61
N ASN A 137 19.33 -33.81 -4.95
CA ASN A 137 18.20 -33.05 -4.41
C ASN A 137 18.65 -32.10 -3.29
N ALA A 138 17.83 -31.10 -2.99
CA ALA A 138 18.02 -30.10 -1.95
C ALA A 138 17.99 -30.69 -0.51
N VAL A 139 18.94 -31.57 -0.18
CA VAL A 139 18.98 -32.33 1.09
C VAL A 139 19.12 -31.41 2.31
N TYR A 140 19.74 -30.25 2.12
CA TYR A 140 20.06 -29.31 3.19
C TYR A 140 19.13 -28.10 3.25
N ASP A 141 18.10 -28.05 2.41
CA ASP A 141 17.16 -26.94 2.37
C ASP A 141 16.49 -26.72 3.74
N GLY A 142 16.52 -25.48 4.20
CA GLY A 142 15.98 -25.09 5.50
C GLY A 142 16.77 -25.65 6.69
N GLN A 143 17.98 -26.17 6.54
CA GLN A 143 18.80 -26.56 7.69
C GLN A 143 19.48 -25.35 8.33
N MET A 144 19.71 -25.43 9.65
CA MET A 144 20.42 -24.39 10.39
C MET A 144 21.93 -24.60 10.25
N ASN A 145 22.64 -23.57 9.81
CA ASN A 145 24.10 -23.56 9.73
C ASN A 145 24.66 -22.50 10.71
N PHE A 146 25.38 -22.97 11.72
CA PHE A 146 25.97 -22.11 12.76
C PHE A 146 27.35 -21.55 12.38
N PRO A 147 28.28 -22.34 11.79
CA PRO A 147 29.59 -21.83 11.36
C PRO A 147 29.52 -20.62 10.41
N ASP A 148 28.51 -20.57 9.56
CA ASP A 148 28.42 -19.57 8.48
C ASP A 148 27.52 -18.37 8.82
N ILE A 149 27.28 -18.11 10.11
CA ILE A 149 26.54 -16.90 10.53
C ILE A 149 27.17 -15.60 10.04
N GLY A 150 28.49 -15.59 9.85
CA GLY A 150 29.25 -14.47 9.27
C GLY A 150 28.88 -14.13 7.83
N LYS A 151 27.94 -14.84 7.21
CA LYS A 151 27.37 -14.53 5.89
C LYS A 151 26.15 -13.61 5.95
N LEU A 152 25.62 -13.32 7.15
CA LEU A 152 24.49 -12.42 7.37
C LEU A 152 24.92 -10.94 7.42
N ASP A 153 25.73 -10.50 6.45
CA ASP A 153 25.98 -9.09 6.24
C ASP A 153 24.89 -8.54 5.32
N ILE A 154 23.99 -7.74 5.90
CA ILE A 154 22.78 -7.26 5.25
C ILE A 154 22.80 -5.74 5.23
N ARG A 155 22.72 -5.15 4.03
CA ARG A 155 22.47 -3.74 3.85
C ARG A 155 21.02 -3.51 3.46
N LEU A 156 20.34 -2.65 4.19
CA LEU A 156 19.01 -2.17 3.85
C LEU A 156 19.14 -0.77 3.26
N ALA A 157 18.38 -0.47 2.22
CA ALA A 157 18.31 0.89 1.69
C ALA A 157 16.92 1.24 1.19
N ILE A 158 16.65 2.54 1.12
CA ILE A 158 15.52 3.10 0.38
C ILE A 158 16.11 4.00 -0.70
N VAL A 159 15.74 3.72 -1.94
CA VAL A 159 16.21 4.48 -3.10
C VAL A 159 15.01 5.15 -3.75
N GLU A 160 15.17 6.42 -4.13
CA GLU A 160 14.14 7.16 -4.83
C GLU A 160 14.28 7.03 -6.34
N HIS A 161 13.15 6.96 -7.03
CA HIS A 161 13.04 6.97 -8.48
C HIS A 161 12.10 8.10 -8.90
N LYS A 162 12.52 8.87 -9.91
CA LYS A 162 11.68 9.91 -10.48
C LYS A 162 10.61 9.22 -11.33
N MET A 163 9.38 9.28 -10.85
CA MET A 163 8.26 8.59 -11.47
C MET A 163 8.00 9.09 -12.90
N THR A 164 7.90 8.13 -13.83
CA THR A 164 7.71 8.38 -15.27
C THR A 164 6.45 9.21 -15.54
N TYR A 165 5.35 8.93 -14.84
CA TYR A 165 4.08 9.68 -14.97
C TYR A 165 4.25 11.21 -14.82
N TRP A 166 5.13 11.67 -13.93
CA TRP A 166 5.34 13.10 -13.67
C TRP A 166 6.44 13.73 -14.54
N ASP A 167 7.21 12.95 -15.33
CA ASP A 167 8.25 13.49 -16.20
C ASP A 167 7.66 13.94 -17.55
N LYS A 168 7.54 15.26 -17.75
CA LYS A 168 6.97 15.91 -18.96
C LYS A 168 7.58 15.47 -20.29
N ASN A 169 8.83 15.01 -20.24
CA ASN A 169 9.59 14.68 -21.44
C ASN A 169 9.46 13.20 -21.84
N GLU A 170 8.71 12.42 -21.06
CA GLU A 170 8.59 10.98 -21.27
C GLU A 170 7.11 10.62 -21.32
N ASP A 171 6.63 10.36 -22.53
CA ASP A 171 5.50 9.45 -22.66
C ASP A 171 6.01 8.06 -22.19
N PRO A 172 5.38 7.38 -21.21
CA PRO A 172 5.68 5.99 -20.87
C PRO A 172 5.76 5.09 -22.10
N ALA A 173 5.00 5.41 -23.15
CA ALA A 173 5.06 4.72 -24.42
C ALA A 173 6.34 5.03 -25.24
N ASN A 174 7.01 6.16 -25.01
CA ASN A 174 8.25 6.62 -25.67
C ASN A 174 9.48 6.72 -24.75
N ALA A 175 9.43 6.21 -23.51
CA ALA A 175 10.56 6.20 -22.55
C ALA A 175 11.79 5.38 -23.02
N SER A 176 11.74 4.85 -24.24
CA SER A 176 12.73 4.00 -24.90
C SER A 176 14.14 4.60 -25.08
N LYS A 177 14.46 5.78 -24.53
CA LYS A 177 15.80 6.39 -24.62
C LYS A 177 16.44 6.91 -23.33
N SER A 178 15.75 6.92 -22.19
CA SER A 178 16.32 7.54 -20.98
C SER A 178 17.13 6.54 -20.14
N THR A 179 18.25 6.98 -19.57
CA THR A 179 19.00 6.33 -18.48
C THR A 179 18.28 6.46 -17.14
N LYS A 180 17.03 6.97 -17.15
CA LYS A 180 16.32 7.41 -15.96
C LYS A 180 15.41 6.35 -15.34
N GLU A 181 15.23 5.19 -15.98
CA GLU A 181 14.57 4.01 -15.38
C GLU A 181 15.41 3.42 -14.23
N ASN A 182 16.71 3.72 -14.17
CA ASN A 182 17.53 3.30 -13.06
C ASN A 182 17.07 4.05 -11.80
N VAL A 183 17.00 3.34 -10.68
CA VAL A 183 16.84 3.97 -9.36
C VAL A 183 17.83 5.14 -9.21
N GLY A 184 17.34 6.23 -8.65
CA GLY A 184 18.05 7.50 -8.50
C GLY A 184 18.88 7.53 -7.22
N GLU A 185 18.60 8.52 -6.37
CA GLU A 185 19.38 8.76 -5.15
C GLU A 185 19.00 7.78 -4.03
N GLU A 186 19.99 7.29 -3.30
CA GLU A 186 19.77 6.57 -2.04
C GLU A 186 19.45 7.59 -0.95
N ILE A 187 18.22 7.57 -0.44
CA ILE A 187 17.77 8.54 0.56
C ILE A 187 18.03 8.07 2.00
N TRP A 188 18.21 6.77 2.17
CA TRP A 188 18.51 6.15 3.45
C TRP A 188 19.14 4.77 3.24
N SER A 189 20.11 4.42 4.07
CA SER A 189 20.60 3.05 4.20
C SER A 189 21.18 2.77 5.58
N VAL A 190 21.26 1.47 5.90
CA VAL A 190 21.95 0.96 7.08
C VAL A 190 22.61 -0.37 6.74
N ASP A 191 23.87 -0.50 7.16
CA ASP A 191 24.61 -1.76 7.11
C ASP A 191 24.44 -2.49 8.44
N ILE A 192 23.97 -3.73 8.39
CA ILE A 192 23.77 -4.60 9.55
C ILE A 192 24.80 -5.71 9.46
N SER A 193 25.78 -5.67 10.36
CA SER A 193 26.81 -6.72 10.45
C SER A 193 26.23 -8.01 11.01
N ASP A 194 26.81 -9.13 10.57
CA ASP A 194 26.63 -10.47 11.13
C ASP A 194 26.58 -10.55 12.68
N LEU A 195 27.36 -9.71 13.37
CA LEU A 195 27.40 -9.61 14.85
C LEU A 195 26.03 -9.29 15.45
N ALA A 196 25.17 -8.55 14.73
CA ALA A 196 23.81 -8.23 15.15
C ALA A 196 22.92 -9.48 15.29
N TYR A 197 23.29 -10.55 14.58
CA TYR A 197 22.57 -11.82 14.52
C TYR A 197 23.25 -12.93 15.35
N ALA A 198 24.57 -12.79 15.61
CA ALA A 198 25.37 -13.78 16.32
C ALA A 198 25.23 -13.76 17.85
N GLY A 199 24.58 -12.75 18.43
CA GLY A 199 24.38 -12.66 19.88
C GLY A 199 23.50 -13.78 20.43
N LYS A 200 23.90 -14.40 21.55
CA LYS A 200 23.04 -15.35 22.29
C LYS A 200 21.99 -14.63 23.14
N ASP A 201 22.37 -13.49 23.73
CA ASP A 201 21.56 -12.76 24.72
C ASP A 201 21.03 -11.41 24.21
N VAL A 202 21.61 -10.86 23.14
CA VAL A 202 21.19 -9.59 22.50
C VAL A 202 21.19 -9.78 20.98
N ARG A 203 20.05 -10.21 20.44
CA ARG A 203 19.82 -10.32 18.98
C ARG A 203 19.02 -9.12 18.51
N LEU A 204 19.49 -8.44 17.47
CA LEU A 204 18.77 -7.34 16.84
C LEU A 204 17.89 -7.86 15.71
N ASN A 205 17.02 -8.83 16.03
CA ASN A 205 16.07 -9.42 15.11
C ASN A 205 14.71 -9.59 15.84
N PRO A 206 13.72 -8.71 15.58
CA PRO A 206 13.74 -7.66 14.57
C PRO A 206 14.65 -6.47 14.93
N LEU A 207 15.34 -5.93 13.93
CA LEU A 207 15.98 -4.62 13.97
C LEU A 207 14.90 -3.54 14.00
N LEU A 208 15.12 -2.50 14.80
CA LEU A 208 14.30 -1.29 14.83
C LEU A 208 15.20 -0.06 14.68
N VAL A 209 14.92 0.75 13.67
CA VAL A 209 15.59 2.03 13.41
C VAL A 209 14.56 3.16 13.60
N PRO A 210 14.50 3.78 14.78
CA PRO A 210 13.57 4.86 15.06
C PRO A 210 14.12 6.23 14.63
N ASN A 211 13.24 7.24 14.59
CA ASN A 211 13.55 8.66 14.39
C ASN A 211 14.29 8.97 13.08
N LEU A 212 13.89 8.36 11.96
CA LEU A 212 14.46 8.63 10.63
C LEU A 212 14.10 10.04 10.12
N ASP A 213 12.88 10.50 10.40
CA ASP A 213 12.28 11.77 9.95
C ASP A 213 12.56 12.13 8.48
N LEU A 214 12.51 11.12 7.61
CA LEU A 214 12.84 11.25 6.20
C LEU A 214 11.59 11.65 5.41
N GLU A 215 11.65 12.77 4.68
CA GLU A 215 10.53 13.24 3.86
C GLU A 215 10.34 12.34 2.63
N VAL A 216 9.11 11.86 2.45
CA VAL A 216 8.70 11.00 1.34
C VAL A 216 7.71 11.78 0.47
N SER A 217 8.06 11.97 -0.80
CA SER A 217 7.30 12.76 -1.76
C SER A 217 6.22 11.93 -2.46
N PRO A 218 4.98 12.43 -2.60
CA PRO A 218 3.94 11.76 -3.37
C PRO A 218 4.23 11.61 -4.87
N HIS A 219 5.24 12.32 -5.37
CA HIS A 219 5.57 12.39 -6.81
C HIS A 219 6.74 11.49 -7.20
N LYS A 220 7.22 10.66 -6.28
CA LYS A 220 8.32 9.72 -6.53
C LYS A 220 7.85 8.29 -6.29
N THR A 221 8.56 7.37 -6.91
CA THR A 221 8.48 5.95 -6.57
C THR A 221 9.66 5.67 -5.65
N TYR A 222 9.42 4.97 -4.55
CA TYR A 222 10.46 4.56 -3.62
C TYR A 222 10.66 3.07 -3.74
N VAL A 223 11.89 2.61 -3.60
CA VAL A 223 12.23 1.20 -3.65
C VAL A 223 12.94 0.85 -2.36
N PHE A 224 12.34 -0.05 -1.57
CA PHE A 224 13.04 -0.67 -0.46
C PHE A 224 13.92 -1.80 -1.01
N THR A 225 15.19 -1.82 -0.64
CA THR A 225 16.14 -2.83 -1.11
C THR A 225 16.83 -3.56 0.04
N ILE A 226 17.06 -4.86 -0.16
CA ILE A 226 17.89 -5.71 0.70
C ILE A 226 19.05 -6.23 -0.12
N HIS A 227 20.25 -5.86 0.29
CA HIS A 227 21.50 -6.29 -0.29
C HIS A 227 22.18 -7.25 0.69
N ALA A 228 22.41 -8.49 0.28
CA ALA A 228 23.03 -9.52 1.11
C ALA A 228 23.95 -10.42 0.24
N PRO A 229 25.06 -9.88 -0.28
CA PRO A 229 25.86 -10.51 -1.33
C PRO A 229 26.47 -11.84 -0.87
N ASP A 230 26.77 -11.99 0.42
CA ASP A 230 27.42 -13.18 0.96
C ASP A 230 26.49 -14.37 1.19
N LEU A 231 25.17 -14.20 0.97
CA LEU A 231 24.19 -15.29 1.01
C LEU A 231 24.13 -16.12 -0.28
N GLY A 232 24.60 -15.59 -1.41
CA GLY A 232 24.66 -16.29 -2.69
C GLY A 232 26.09 -16.45 -3.20
N GLN A 233 26.57 -17.67 -3.36
CA GLN A 233 27.89 -17.96 -3.91
C GLN A 233 27.82 -18.57 -5.31
N ASP A 234 28.78 -18.21 -6.16
CA ASP A 234 28.90 -18.68 -7.53
C ASP A 234 29.11 -20.19 -7.66
N ASP A 235 28.63 -20.71 -8.79
CA ASP A 235 28.50 -22.15 -9.05
C ASP A 235 29.80 -22.92 -9.33
N ASN A 236 30.97 -22.27 -9.30
CA ASN A 236 32.24 -22.84 -9.78
C ASN A 236 33.09 -23.59 -8.72
N SER A 237 32.57 -23.87 -7.52
CA SER A 237 33.29 -24.68 -6.51
C SER A 237 32.40 -25.73 -5.84
N ASP A 238 32.97 -26.92 -5.56
CA ASP A 238 32.30 -28.13 -5.04
C ASP A 238 31.85 -28.05 -3.55
N ASN A 239 31.63 -26.85 -3.00
CA ASN A 239 31.19 -26.69 -1.60
C ASN A 239 30.44 -25.36 -1.42
N LYS A 240 29.24 -25.28 -1.99
CA LYS A 240 28.50 -24.02 -2.15
C LYS A 240 27.76 -23.65 -0.88
N ALA A 241 28.19 -22.58 -0.23
CA ALA A 241 27.53 -21.99 0.93
C ALA A 241 26.45 -20.99 0.46
N ASN A 242 25.27 -21.51 0.08
CA ASN A 242 24.10 -20.74 -0.32
C ASN A 242 23.05 -20.70 0.81
N TYR A 243 22.53 -19.51 1.08
CA TYR A 243 21.67 -19.24 2.23
C TYR A 243 20.46 -18.41 1.86
N ALA A 244 19.44 -18.46 2.71
CA ALA A 244 18.19 -17.77 2.50
C ALA A 244 17.77 -16.97 3.73
N LEU A 245 16.96 -15.93 3.48
CA LEU A 245 16.21 -15.22 4.51
C LEU A 245 14.77 -15.75 4.51
N SER A 246 14.40 -16.44 5.57
CA SER A 246 13.05 -17.00 5.73
C SER A 246 12.13 -16.02 6.45
N SER A 247 10.86 -15.95 6.05
CA SER A 247 9.81 -15.16 6.72
C SER A 247 10.22 -13.70 6.99
N VAL A 248 10.75 -13.01 5.97
CA VAL A 248 11.19 -11.63 6.10
C VAL A 248 10.00 -10.70 6.34
N GLN A 249 10.18 -9.83 7.33
CA GLN A 249 9.22 -8.85 7.82
C GLN A 249 9.84 -7.47 7.70
N ILE A 250 9.23 -6.59 6.92
CA ILE A 250 9.63 -5.18 6.83
C ILE A 250 8.43 -4.34 7.25
N SER A 251 8.61 -3.43 8.21
CA SER A 251 7.57 -2.51 8.64
C SER A 251 8.11 -1.09 8.58
N MET A 252 7.50 -0.26 7.74
CA MET A 252 7.82 1.16 7.61
C MET A 252 6.69 1.98 8.23
N LYS A 253 6.99 2.69 9.33
CA LYS A 253 6.05 3.58 10.01
C LYS A 253 6.19 4.99 9.45
N ILE A 254 5.11 5.54 8.93
CA ILE A 254 5.08 6.82 8.23
C ILE A 254 4.11 7.74 8.95
N ARG A 255 4.56 8.97 9.23
CA ARG A 255 3.71 10.06 9.74
C ARG A 255 3.15 10.89 8.60
N THR A 256 1.91 11.32 8.77
CA THR A 256 1.25 12.25 7.86
C THR A 256 0.33 13.20 8.62
N ASP A 257 0.01 14.34 8.02
CA ASP A 257 -0.92 15.30 8.60
C ASP A 257 -2.35 14.73 8.59
N LEU A 258 -3.13 15.05 9.62
CA LEU A 258 -4.56 14.70 9.66
C LEU A 258 -5.31 15.45 8.56
N VAL A 259 -6.25 14.75 7.93
CA VAL A 259 -7.10 15.28 6.87
C VAL A 259 -8.57 15.17 7.24
N SER A 260 -9.41 15.94 6.54
CA SER A 260 -10.85 15.81 6.67
C SER A 260 -11.31 14.46 6.10
N ARG A 261 -12.31 13.89 6.77
CA ARG A 261 -13.03 12.72 6.29
C ARG A 261 -13.68 12.97 4.94
N ASP A 262 -13.76 11.93 4.11
CA ASP A 262 -14.50 12.01 2.87
C ASP A 262 -16.02 12.04 3.08
N THR A 263 -16.71 12.74 2.20
CA THR A 263 -18.15 12.92 2.24
C THR A 263 -18.79 12.65 0.88
N VAL A 264 -20.06 12.29 0.86
CA VAL A 264 -20.80 12.08 -0.40
C VAL A 264 -20.93 13.38 -1.18
N SER A 265 -21.15 14.51 -0.50
CA SER A 265 -21.35 15.82 -1.15
C SER A 265 -20.05 16.49 -1.61
N GLY A 266 -18.92 16.24 -0.93
CA GLY A 266 -17.62 16.79 -1.28
C GLY A 266 -16.89 15.92 -2.30
N ASP A 267 -16.62 14.68 -1.92
CA ASP A 267 -15.72 13.76 -2.64
C ASP A 267 -16.49 12.77 -3.53
N GLY A 268 -17.81 12.69 -3.37
CA GLY A 268 -18.66 11.79 -4.14
C GLY A 268 -18.45 10.31 -3.80
N VAL A 269 -18.14 10.02 -2.52
CA VAL A 269 -17.85 8.66 -2.04
C VAL A 269 -18.99 7.69 -2.33
N GLN A 270 -18.64 6.53 -2.87
CA GLN A 270 -19.55 5.41 -3.14
C GLN A 270 -19.66 4.51 -1.90
N ASN A 271 -20.76 3.74 -1.77
CA ASN A 271 -20.99 2.82 -0.65
C ASN A 271 -20.95 3.45 0.77
N MET A 272 -21.13 4.76 0.88
CA MET A 272 -21.15 5.47 2.17
C MET A 272 -22.49 5.23 2.88
N PRO A 273 -22.54 5.04 4.22
CA PRO A 273 -23.80 4.97 4.93
C PRO A 273 -24.65 6.24 4.77
N THR A 274 -25.91 6.08 4.35
CA THR A 274 -26.81 7.21 4.08
C THR A 274 -27.27 7.94 5.34
N LYS A 275 -27.15 7.29 6.50
CA LYS A 275 -27.47 7.85 7.82
C LYS A 275 -26.72 9.16 8.09
N HIS A 276 -25.45 9.23 7.68
CA HIS A 276 -24.61 10.42 7.90
C HIS A 276 -23.92 10.94 6.63
N ASN A 277 -23.81 10.17 5.54
CA ASN A 277 -23.16 10.58 4.28
C ASN A 277 -21.71 11.08 4.44
N GLY A 278 -21.01 10.55 5.45
CA GLY A 278 -19.69 11.03 5.88
C GLY A 278 -19.67 12.34 6.68
N LEU A 279 -20.80 13.04 6.80
CA LEU A 279 -20.86 14.37 7.42
C LEU A 279 -20.57 14.33 8.93
N THR A 280 -19.82 15.32 9.40
CA THR A 280 -19.67 15.61 10.82
C THR A 280 -20.81 16.54 11.24
N THR A 281 -21.58 16.13 12.25
CA THR A 281 -22.65 16.97 12.80
C THR A 281 -22.12 17.72 14.01
N ARG A 282 -22.20 19.04 13.98
CA ARG A 282 -21.69 19.89 15.06
C ARG A 282 -22.73 20.02 16.18
N GLU A 283 -22.25 19.97 17.42
CA GLU A 283 -23.08 20.32 18.57
C GLU A 283 -23.25 21.84 18.71
N ILE A 284 -24.49 22.27 18.87
CA ILE A 284 -24.82 23.66 19.22
C ILE A 284 -25.05 23.72 20.72
N VAL A 285 -24.12 24.35 21.44
CA VAL A 285 -24.23 24.55 22.89
C VAL A 285 -25.25 25.65 23.17
N ALA A 286 -26.46 25.26 23.53
CA ALA A 286 -27.51 26.19 23.96
C ALA A 286 -27.74 26.08 25.46
N ILE A 287 -27.39 27.13 26.20
CA ILE A 287 -27.76 27.26 27.62
C ILE A 287 -28.93 28.22 27.78
N THR A 288 -29.80 27.97 28.75
CA THR A 288 -30.95 28.84 29.01
C THR A 288 -30.64 29.75 30.18
N THR A 289 -30.67 31.06 29.94
CA THR A 289 -30.47 32.07 30.98
C THR A 289 -31.81 32.37 31.67
N PRO A 290 -31.90 32.34 33.02
CA PRO A 290 -33.09 32.77 33.74
C PRO A 290 -33.45 34.22 33.41
N ALA A 291 -34.75 34.54 33.33
CA ALA A 291 -35.20 35.91 33.13
C ALA A 291 -34.68 36.84 34.24
N ALA A 292 -34.40 38.10 33.90
CA ALA A 292 -33.93 39.08 34.87
C ALA A 292 -34.92 39.19 36.06
N GLY A 293 -34.40 39.11 37.29
CA GLY A 293 -35.22 39.17 38.52
C GLY A 293 -35.87 37.85 38.94
N SER A 294 -35.74 36.77 38.17
CA SER A 294 -36.22 35.44 38.57
C SER A 294 -35.35 34.81 39.68
N VAL A 295 -35.94 33.89 40.45
CA VAL A 295 -35.23 33.14 41.48
C VAL A 295 -34.23 32.20 40.79
N ILE A 296 -32.96 32.34 41.13
CA ILE A 296 -31.90 31.45 40.67
C ILE A 296 -32.10 30.10 41.37
N THR A 297 -32.35 29.05 40.58
CA THR A 297 -32.52 27.69 41.06
C THR A 297 -31.44 26.79 40.46
N ALA A 298 -31.13 25.67 41.12
CA ALA A 298 -30.10 24.75 40.63
C ALA A 298 -30.61 23.88 39.48
N ASP A 299 -31.83 23.34 39.61
CA ASP A 299 -32.30 22.19 38.80
C ASP A 299 -33.41 22.54 37.79
N ALA A 300 -33.87 23.79 37.75
CA ALA A 300 -34.86 24.22 36.75
C ALA A 300 -34.28 24.22 35.32
N ALA A 301 -35.12 24.43 34.31
CA ALA A 301 -34.70 24.41 32.90
C ALA A 301 -33.59 25.42 32.54
N GLY A 302 -33.48 26.53 33.28
CA GLY A 302 -32.34 27.49 33.21
C GLY A 302 -31.45 27.46 34.46
N GLY A 303 -31.52 26.38 35.22
CA GLY A 303 -30.81 26.23 36.48
C GLY A 303 -29.30 26.08 36.28
N ILE A 304 -28.53 26.54 37.27
CA ILE A 304 -27.06 26.57 37.18
C ILE A 304 -26.49 25.16 37.05
N SER A 305 -27.01 24.21 37.84
CA SER A 305 -26.54 22.82 37.85
C SER A 305 -26.78 22.17 36.48
N LYS A 306 -27.98 22.38 35.92
CA LYS A 306 -28.34 21.85 34.60
C LYS A 306 -27.47 22.44 33.48
N ASN A 307 -27.28 23.76 33.46
CA ASN A 307 -26.42 24.41 32.47
C ASN A 307 -24.95 23.96 32.59
N LEU A 308 -24.45 23.73 33.81
CA LEU A 308 -23.11 23.18 34.04
C LEU A 308 -23.00 21.74 33.53
N ALA A 309 -23.99 20.89 33.81
CA ALA A 309 -24.03 19.53 33.32
C ALA A 309 -24.05 19.49 31.78
N THR A 310 -24.86 20.33 31.14
CA THR A 310 -24.89 20.46 29.67
C THR A 310 -23.53 20.88 29.11
N ILE A 311 -22.84 21.82 29.76
CA ILE A 311 -21.50 22.26 29.35
C ILE A 311 -20.47 21.11 29.49
N ASP A 312 -20.55 20.33 30.56
CA ASP A 312 -19.65 19.20 30.84
C ASP A 312 -19.88 18.03 29.87
N ASP A 313 -21.14 17.68 29.60
CA ASP A 313 -21.50 16.66 28.61
C ASP A 313 -21.00 17.03 27.21
N VAL A 314 -21.24 18.28 26.79
CA VAL A 314 -20.71 18.81 25.51
C VAL A 314 -19.19 18.72 25.48
N PHE A 315 -18.51 19.13 26.56
CA PHE A 315 -17.04 19.10 26.60
C PHE A 315 -16.50 17.68 26.43
N ARG A 316 -17.09 16.71 27.13
CA ARG A 316 -16.72 15.28 27.01
C ARG A 316 -16.96 14.76 25.60
N ASP A 317 -18.10 15.09 25.00
CA ASP A 317 -18.47 14.60 23.67
C ASP A 317 -17.66 15.30 22.57
N LYS A 318 -17.15 16.51 22.82
CA LYS A 318 -16.30 17.27 21.89
C LYS A 318 -15.01 16.56 21.50
N LEU A 319 -14.53 15.65 22.35
CA LEU A 319 -13.29 14.91 22.15
C LEU A 319 -13.45 13.64 21.30
N ARG A 320 -14.68 13.26 20.95
CA ARG A 320 -14.97 12.04 20.17
C ARG A 320 -15.08 12.37 18.68
N SER A 321 -14.49 11.55 17.81
CA SER A 321 -14.67 11.64 16.36
C SER A 321 -14.59 10.27 15.69
N GLY A 322 -14.40 10.21 14.37
CA GLY A 322 -14.17 8.97 13.66
C GLY A 322 -15.40 8.07 13.47
N TYR A 323 -15.10 6.82 13.13
CA TYR A 323 -16.06 5.75 12.99
C TYR A 323 -15.82 4.66 14.02
N THR A 324 -16.91 4.08 14.51
CA THR A 324 -16.85 2.78 15.18
C THR A 324 -16.65 1.66 14.15
N GLU A 325 -16.33 0.46 14.61
CA GLU A 325 -16.22 -0.76 13.77
C GLU A 325 -17.45 -0.98 12.87
N ASN A 326 -18.65 -0.60 13.36
CA ASN A 326 -19.92 -0.75 12.63
C ASN A 326 -20.29 0.47 11.76
N ALA A 327 -19.28 1.25 11.35
CA ALA A 327 -19.43 2.44 10.52
C ALA A 327 -20.38 3.51 11.11
N GLU A 328 -20.58 3.52 12.43
CA GLU A 328 -21.34 4.58 13.08
C GLU A 328 -20.47 5.77 13.43
N THR A 329 -21.04 6.96 13.28
CA THR A 329 -20.52 8.19 13.85
C THR A 329 -21.16 8.45 15.20
N VAL A 330 -20.43 9.11 16.09
CA VAL A 330 -21.07 9.74 17.26
C VAL A 330 -22.02 10.85 16.79
N PRO A 331 -23.11 11.16 17.53
CA PRO A 331 -24.10 12.15 17.11
C PRO A 331 -23.52 13.55 16.87
N ASN A 332 -22.51 13.91 17.66
CA ASN A 332 -21.84 15.20 17.64
C ASN A 332 -20.34 14.99 17.44
N GLN A 333 -19.78 15.54 16.36
CA GLN A 333 -18.36 15.49 16.02
C GLN A 333 -17.86 16.91 15.82
N ASN A 334 -16.92 17.33 16.66
CA ASN A 334 -16.36 18.68 16.63
C ASN A 334 -14.92 18.72 16.10
N ILE A 335 -14.29 17.57 15.89
CA ILE A 335 -12.97 17.46 15.26
C ILE A 335 -13.15 17.49 13.75
N LEU A 336 -12.51 18.46 13.09
CA LEU A 336 -12.62 18.63 11.62
C LEU A 336 -11.73 17.67 10.83
N LEU A 337 -10.52 17.43 11.35
CA LEU A 337 -9.50 16.60 10.71
C LEU A 337 -9.34 15.35 11.56
N ASP A 338 -10.11 14.31 11.23
CA ASP A 338 -10.17 13.08 12.00
C ASP A 338 -9.82 11.84 11.18
N SER A 339 -9.29 12.04 9.98
CA SER A 339 -8.91 10.96 9.09
C SER A 339 -7.42 10.99 8.78
N GLY A 340 -6.83 9.82 8.66
CA GLY A 340 -5.43 9.61 8.33
C GLY A 340 -5.24 8.85 7.05
N TYR A 341 -4.07 8.99 6.43
CA TYR A 341 -3.63 8.12 5.34
C TYR A 341 -3.41 6.71 5.87
N GLU A 342 -3.79 5.70 5.09
CA GLU A 342 -3.57 4.29 5.41
C GLU A 342 -3.20 3.54 4.12
N VAL A 343 -2.27 2.59 4.24
CA VAL A 343 -1.83 1.72 3.14
C VAL A 343 -1.89 0.27 3.59
N ILE A 344 -2.56 -0.56 2.79
CA ILE A 344 -2.53 -2.02 2.94
C ILE A 344 -1.71 -2.57 1.78
N ALA A 345 -0.52 -3.11 2.08
CA ALA A 345 0.34 -3.75 1.10
C ALA A 345 0.07 -5.26 1.07
N VAL A 346 -0.23 -5.79 -0.11
CA VAL A 346 -0.70 -7.17 -0.27
C VAL A 346 0.23 -7.92 -1.21
N PRO A 347 1.00 -8.92 -0.71
CA PRO A 347 1.83 -9.76 -1.56
C PRO A 347 1.00 -10.79 -2.31
N LEU A 348 1.20 -10.86 -3.62
CA LEU A 348 0.62 -11.83 -4.54
C LEU A 348 1.73 -12.56 -5.28
N MET A 349 1.53 -13.84 -5.60
CA MET A 349 2.53 -14.69 -6.25
C MET A 349 3.87 -14.66 -5.50
N GLY A 350 3.84 -14.53 -4.16
CA GLY A 350 5.05 -14.44 -3.33
C GLY A 350 5.46 -15.76 -2.68
N ASN A 351 4.56 -16.74 -2.62
CA ASN A 351 4.78 -18.03 -1.96
C ASN A 351 5.12 -19.12 -2.99
N LYS A 352 6.17 -18.89 -3.78
CA LYS A 352 6.59 -19.82 -4.82
C LYS A 352 7.68 -20.74 -4.31
N ARG A 353 7.66 -21.99 -4.78
CA ARG A 353 8.72 -22.96 -4.52
C ARG A 353 9.99 -22.66 -5.34
N TYR A 354 9.83 -21.99 -6.49
CA TYR A 354 10.91 -21.65 -7.41
C TYR A 354 11.00 -20.14 -7.61
N GLN A 355 12.20 -19.67 -7.93
CA GLN A 355 12.61 -18.26 -7.99
C GLN A 355 11.71 -17.38 -8.86
N VAL A 356 11.32 -17.90 -10.01
CA VAL A 356 10.52 -17.20 -11.02
C VAL A 356 9.45 -18.14 -11.55
N LEU A 357 8.33 -17.56 -11.96
CA LEU A 357 7.37 -18.29 -12.78
C LEU A 357 7.76 -18.13 -14.22
N THR A 358 8.10 -19.25 -14.83
CA THR A 358 8.30 -19.37 -16.26
C THR A 358 7.37 -20.43 -16.80
N ASN A 359 7.33 -20.57 -18.12
CA ASN A 359 6.62 -21.67 -18.76
C ASN A 359 7.11 -23.07 -18.32
N GLU A 360 8.35 -23.20 -17.82
CA GLU A 360 8.87 -24.47 -17.31
C GLU A 360 8.47 -24.75 -15.85
N THR A 361 8.22 -23.71 -15.05
CA THR A 361 7.96 -23.85 -13.61
C THR A 361 6.50 -23.70 -13.23
N VAL A 362 5.67 -23.17 -14.14
CA VAL A 362 4.25 -22.89 -13.90
C VAL A 362 3.45 -24.13 -13.52
N GLY A 363 3.81 -25.31 -14.06
CA GLY A 363 3.17 -26.59 -13.78
C GLY A 363 3.25 -27.01 -12.31
N PHE A 364 4.14 -26.41 -11.52
CA PHE A 364 4.30 -26.69 -10.09
C PHE A 364 3.51 -25.75 -9.17
N GLU A 365 2.86 -24.73 -9.72
CA GLU A 365 2.14 -23.75 -8.92
C GLU A 365 0.79 -24.29 -8.42
N PRO A 366 0.38 -23.91 -7.20
CA PRO A 366 -0.89 -24.36 -6.65
C PRO A 366 -2.04 -23.81 -7.49
N TYR A 367 -3.08 -24.63 -7.66
CA TYR A 367 -4.28 -24.30 -8.43
C TYR A 367 -4.06 -24.07 -9.93
N PHE A 368 -2.92 -24.49 -10.47
CA PHE A 368 -2.69 -24.62 -11.90
C PHE A 368 -3.14 -26.02 -12.38
N ASP A 369 -3.85 -26.06 -13.51
CA ASP A 369 -4.23 -27.32 -14.16
C ASP A 369 -3.48 -27.45 -15.49
N ALA A 370 -2.35 -28.14 -15.44
CA ALA A 370 -1.52 -28.48 -16.59
C ALA A 370 -2.27 -29.27 -17.67
N SER A 371 -3.35 -29.98 -17.31
CA SER A 371 -4.13 -30.79 -18.23
C SER A 371 -5.22 -30.00 -18.95
N ALA A 372 -5.50 -28.77 -18.51
CA ALA A 372 -6.41 -27.87 -19.21
C ALA A 372 -5.80 -27.43 -20.55
N SER A 373 -6.65 -27.24 -21.57
CA SER A 373 -6.22 -26.68 -22.86
C SER A 373 -5.64 -25.28 -22.68
N ALA A 374 -4.61 -24.89 -23.44
CA ALA A 374 -3.98 -23.55 -23.50
C ALA A 374 -4.87 -22.39 -23.03
N GLY A 375 -5.95 -22.11 -23.76
CA GLY A 375 -6.85 -20.98 -23.47
C GLY A 375 -7.65 -21.05 -22.16
N SER A 376 -7.58 -22.17 -21.45
CA SER A 376 -8.21 -22.41 -20.14
C SER A 376 -7.20 -22.48 -19.00
N GLN A 377 -5.89 -22.55 -19.29
CA GLN A 377 -4.86 -22.50 -18.26
C GLN A 377 -4.80 -21.10 -17.65
N TYR A 378 -4.67 -21.03 -16.33
CA TYR A 378 -4.44 -19.79 -15.62
C TYR A 378 -3.73 -20.03 -14.31
N LEU A 379 -2.89 -19.06 -13.94
CA LEU A 379 -2.39 -18.93 -12.58
C LEU A 379 -3.31 -18.02 -11.80
N ALA A 380 -3.57 -18.35 -10.53
CA ALA A 380 -4.36 -17.50 -9.67
C ALA A 380 -3.75 -17.42 -8.27
N ASP A 381 -3.75 -16.21 -7.71
CA ASP A 381 -3.45 -16.00 -6.30
C ASP A 381 -4.46 -15.04 -5.68
N ARG A 382 -4.77 -15.26 -4.40
CA ARG A 382 -5.73 -14.46 -3.64
C ARG A 382 -5.31 -14.27 -2.19
N ARG A 383 -5.69 -13.12 -1.63
CA ARG A 383 -5.52 -12.77 -0.22
C ARG A 383 -6.85 -12.24 0.32
N ILE A 384 -7.20 -12.70 1.52
CA ILE A 384 -8.39 -12.28 2.24
C ILE A 384 -7.95 -11.46 3.45
N ILE A 385 -8.46 -10.24 3.57
CA ILE A 385 -8.05 -9.25 4.56
C ILE A 385 -9.29 -8.84 5.34
N PRO A 386 -9.39 -9.15 6.65
CA PRO A 386 -10.49 -8.71 7.49
C PRO A 386 -10.62 -7.18 7.51
N ILE A 387 -11.86 -6.69 7.57
CA ILE A 387 -12.15 -5.26 7.74
C ILE A 387 -12.40 -4.99 9.22
N ASP A 388 -11.36 -4.59 9.94
CA ASP A 388 -11.45 -4.29 11.38
C ASP A 388 -11.95 -2.87 11.66
N SER A 389 -11.79 -1.98 10.69
CA SER A 389 -12.15 -0.57 10.84
C SER A 389 -12.59 0.01 9.49
N PRO A 390 -13.57 0.94 9.48
CA PRO A 390 -13.96 1.60 8.26
C PRO A 390 -12.81 2.36 7.59
N PHE A 391 -12.76 2.25 6.26
CA PHE A 391 -11.71 2.77 5.41
C PHE A 391 -12.32 3.24 4.08
N VAL A 392 -11.87 4.39 3.57
CA VAL A 392 -12.28 4.91 2.25
C VAL A 392 -11.13 4.70 1.29
N LEU A 393 -11.33 3.84 0.30
CA LEU A 393 -10.34 3.51 -0.72
C LEU A 393 -10.28 4.62 -1.78
N HIS A 394 -9.09 5.18 -2.02
CA HIS A 394 -8.86 6.21 -3.05
C HIS A 394 -8.07 5.67 -4.25
N HIS A 395 -7.05 4.84 -4.03
CA HIS A 395 -6.20 4.32 -5.09
C HIS A 395 -5.89 2.85 -4.85
N VAL A 396 -5.74 2.12 -5.95
CA VAL A 396 -5.14 0.78 -5.97
C VAL A 396 -3.98 0.80 -6.95
N VAL A 397 -2.80 0.41 -6.47
CA VAL A 397 -1.58 0.36 -7.30
C VAL A 397 -1.05 -1.06 -7.27
N MET A 398 -0.79 -1.63 -8.44
CA MET A 398 -0.10 -2.91 -8.57
C MET A 398 1.36 -2.65 -8.93
N ALA A 399 2.29 -3.25 -8.20
CA ALA A 399 3.68 -3.40 -8.62
C ALA A 399 3.87 -4.79 -9.24
N TYR A 400 4.03 -4.83 -10.55
CA TYR A 400 4.37 -6.03 -11.31
C TYR A 400 5.88 -6.19 -11.37
N ASN A 401 6.33 -7.43 -11.32
CA ASN A 401 7.73 -7.77 -11.15
C ASN A 401 8.22 -8.63 -12.29
N TRP A 402 9.31 -8.18 -12.89
CA TRP A 402 10.05 -8.81 -13.97
C TRP A 402 11.50 -9.10 -13.57
N GLN A 403 11.88 -8.85 -12.31
CA GLN A 403 13.20 -9.17 -11.80
C GLN A 403 13.45 -10.68 -11.92
N ARG A 404 14.63 -11.04 -12.41
CA ARG A 404 15.06 -12.43 -12.56
C ARG A 404 16.19 -12.77 -11.59
N PRO A 405 16.29 -14.03 -11.13
CA PRO A 405 17.44 -14.52 -10.40
C PRO A 405 18.66 -14.57 -11.33
N TRP A 406 19.85 -14.60 -10.74
CA TRP A 406 21.07 -14.87 -11.50
C TRP A 406 21.32 -16.37 -11.57
N ASP A 407 21.14 -16.95 -12.76
CA ASP A 407 21.80 -18.21 -13.15
C ASP A 407 21.98 -18.24 -14.69
N THR A 408 23.13 -17.79 -15.21
CA THR A 408 24.32 -18.51 -15.75
C THR A 408 24.04 -19.41 -16.97
N ASN A 409 24.50 -19.06 -18.17
CA ASN A 409 25.74 -19.54 -18.82
C ASN A 409 25.97 -21.06 -18.92
N SER A 410 25.19 -21.94 -18.28
CA SER A 410 25.55 -23.36 -18.19
C SER A 410 24.88 -24.29 -19.19
N LEU A 411 23.78 -23.93 -19.85
CA LEU A 411 23.24 -24.71 -20.97
C LEU A 411 22.57 -23.78 -21.97
N SER A 412 22.45 -24.24 -23.21
CA SER A 412 21.87 -23.59 -24.39
C SER A 412 20.37 -23.25 -24.27
N ILE A 413 19.87 -23.05 -23.05
CA ILE A 413 18.48 -22.81 -22.68
C ILE A 413 18.31 -21.30 -22.50
N GLY A 414 17.81 -20.66 -23.56
CA GLY A 414 16.94 -19.49 -23.55
C GLY A 414 17.27 -18.28 -22.65
N SER A 415 17.52 -17.12 -23.24
CA SER A 415 17.28 -15.83 -22.56
C SER A 415 15.85 -15.80 -21.99
N PHE A 416 15.63 -15.26 -20.78
CA PHE A 416 14.27 -14.93 -20.35
C PHE A 416 13.68 -13.86 -21.28
N PHE A 417 12.37 -13.90 -21.57
CA PHE A 417 11.63 -12.84 -22.28
C PHE A 417 10.35 -12.46 -21.52
N ILE A 418 10.01 -11.18 -21.55
CA ILE A 418 8.67 -10.71 -21.18
C ILE A 418 7.71 -11.26 -22.25
N PRO A 419 6.53 -11.80 -21.90
CA PRO A 419 5.59 -12.35 -22.88
C PRO A 419 5.23 -11.32 -23.95
N GLU A 420 5.53 -11.62 -25.22
CA GLU A 420 5.27 -10.69 -26.33
C GLU A 420 3.84 -10.80 -26.87
N ASP A 421 3.13 -11.86 -26.48
CA ASP A 421 1.84 -12.18 -27.05
C ASP A 421 0.74 -11.21 -26.60
N PRO A 422 -0.11 -10.73 -27.53
CA PRO A 422 -1.24 -9.87 -27.20
C PRO A 422 -2.32 -10.61 -26.35
N THR A 423 -2.23 -11.94 -26.30
CA THR A 423 -3.09 -12.82 -25.49
C THR A 423 -2.61 -12.99 -24.07
N PHE A 424 -1.40 -12.53 -23.74
CA PHE A 424 -0.96 -12.47 -22.35
C PHE A 424 -1.81 -11.44 -21.61
N THR A 425 -2.49 -11.90 -20.57
CA THR A 425 -3.39 -11.09 -19.76
C THR A 425 -3.12 -11.27 -18.27
N VAL A 426 -3.11 -10.16 -17.54
CA VAL A 426 -3.05 -10.12 -16.09
C VAL A 426 -4.31 -9.43 -15.58
N ASP A 427 -5.19 -10.20 -14.95
CA ASP A 427 -6.38 -9.68 -14.28
C ASP A 427 -6.04 -9.40 -12.82
N VAL A 428 -6.22 -8.16 -12.38
CA VAL A 428 -6.12 -7.78 -10.97
C VAL A 428 -7.45 -7.26 -10.50
N GLY A 429 -7.88 -7.71 -9.33
CA GLY A 429 -9.13 -7.30 -8.72
C GLY A 429 -9.02 -7.08 -7.22
N VAL A 430 -9.70 -6.05 -6.74
CA VAL A 430 -10.00 -5.83 -5.33
C VAL A 430 -11.50 -5.83 -5.17
N ALA A 431 -12.02 -6.66 -4.28
CA ALA A 431 -13.44 -6.77 -3.97
C ALA A 431 -13.68 -6.71 -2.46
N MET A 432 -14.86 -6.29 -2.06
CA MET A 432 -15.37 -6.50 -0.71
C MET A 432 -16.45 -7.57 -0.75
N ALA A 433 -16.60 -8.30 0.34
CA ALA A 433 -17.59 -9.35 0.44
C ALA A 433 -18.13 -9.49 1.85
N THR A 434 -19.30 -10.10 1.92
CA THR A 434 -19.94 -10.51 3.16
C THR A 434 -19.42 -11.89 3.57
N GLY A 435 -19.26 -12.12 4.87
CA GLY A 435 -18.75 -13.38 5.41
C GLY A 435 -19.76 -14.08 6.30
N ILE A 436 -19.27 -14.96 7.17
CA ILE A 436 -20.11 -15.85 7.99
C ILE A 436 -21.06 -15.12 8.95
N GLU A 437 -20.75 -13.87 9.32
CA GLU A 437 -21.62 -13.09 10.21
C GLU A 437 -22.74 -12.34 9.46
N SER A 438 -22.90 -12.58 8.15
CA SER A 438 -23.95 -11.97 7.33
C SER A 438 -24.98 -13.01 6.93
N ASP A 439 -26.26 -12.61 6.89
CA ASP A 439 -27.36 -13.43 6.35
C ASP A 439 -27.29 -13.57 4.82
N SER A 440 -26.31 -12.94 4.17
CA SER A 440 -26.09 -12.96 2.73
C SER A 440 -24.65 -13.29 2.38
N TYR A 441 -24.43 -13.97 1.25
CA TYR A 441 -23.10 -14.21 0.66
C TYR A 441 -23.00 -13.47 -0.67
N THR A 442 -22.51 -12.24 -0.61
CA THR A 442 -22.45 -11.34 -1.76
C THR A 442 -21.05 -10.75 -1.91
N TYR A 443 -20.73 -10.38 -3.15
CA TYR A 443 -19.46 -9.79 -3.54
C TYR A 443 -19.72 -8.49 -4.28
N GLN A 444 -18.84 -7.52 -4.06
CA GLN A 444 -18.83 -6.26 -4.77
C GLN A 444 -17.40 -5.94 -5.21
N GLN A 445 -17.20 -5.79 -6.52
CA GLN A 445 -15.93 -5.33 -7.07
C GLN A 445 -15.71 -3.87 -6.70
N LEU A 446 -14.50 -3.54 -6.23
CA LEU A 446 -14.07 -2.20 -5.84
C LEU A 446 -13.10 -1.60 -6.85
N ALA A 447 -12.14 -2.37 -7.34
CA ALA A 447 -11.17 -1.97 -8.36
C ALA A 447 -10.83 -3.15 -9.25
N GLN A 448 -10.69 -2.94 -10.57
CA GLN A 448 -10.35 -4.02 -11.50
C GLN A 448 -9.59 -3.50 -12.71
N ALA A 449 -8.57 -4.25 -13.13
CA ALA A 449 -7.95 -4.07 -14.44
C ALA A 449 -7.69 -5.44 -15.07
N THR A 450 -7.81 -5.50 -16.39
CA THR A 450 -7.23 -6.56 -17.21
C THR A 450 -6.12 -5.90 -18.01
N LEU A 451 -4.87 -6.20 -17.67
CA LEU A 451 -3.68 -5.69 -18.34
C LEU A 451 -3.31 -6.65 -19.47
N THR A 452 -3.09 -6.12 -20.67
CA THR A 452 -2.88 -6.90 -21.90
C THR A 452 -1.71 -6.36 -22.70
N ALA A 453 -0.94 -7.25 -23.33
CA ALA A 453 0.20 -6.92 -24.19
C ALA A 453 1.31 -6.11 -23.45
N PRO A 454 2.13 -6.76 -22.60
CA PRO A 454 3.18 -6.09 -21.83
C PRO A 454 4.38 -5.66 -22.68
N ASP A 455 4.59 -6.29 -23.84
CA ASP A 455 5.77 -6.02 -24.66
C ASP A 455 5.70 -4.73 -25.49
N TRP A 456 6.89 -4.13 -25.61
CA TRP A 456 7.24 -3.08 -26.54
C TRP A 456 7.74 -3.70 -27.84
N ILE A 457 6.82 -4.07 -28.75
CA ILE A 457 7.23 -4.46 -30.11
C ILE A 457 7.79 -3.20 -30.81
N PRO A 458 9.07 -3.16 -31.24
CA PRO A 458 9.63 -2.03 -31.97
C PRO A 458 8.86 -1.82 -33.29
N GLY A 459 8.01 -0.79 -33.35
CA GLY A 459 7.14 -0.51 -34.51
C GLY A 459 5.76 -1.16 -34.48
N GLY A 460 5.43 -1.92 -33.43
CA GLY A 460 4.09 -2.44 -33.18
C GLY A 460 3.17 -1.40 -32.52
N ASN A 461 1.85 -1.54 -32.72
CA ASN A 461 0.86 -0.70 -32.05
C ASN A 461 0.95 -0.89 -30.53
N LYS A 462 1.24 0.19 -29.81
CA LYS A 462 1.23 0.33 -28.34
C LYS A 462 -0.20 0.23 -27.76
N GLY A 463 -0.97 -0.74 -28.20
CA GLY A 463 -2.44 -0.72 -28.16
C GLY A 463 -3.09 -1.38 -26.93
N GLY A 464 -2.31 -1.79 -25.93
CA GLY A 464 -2.80 -2.54 -24.78
C GLY A 464 -3.18 -1.70 -23.56
N SER A 465 -4.00 -2.27 -22.70
CA SER A 465 -4.31 -1.73 -21.37
C SER A 465 -3.08 -1.70 -20.44
N TRP A 466 -2.02 -2.46 -20.75
CA TRP A 466 -0.78 -2.48 -19.97
C TRP A 466 -0.15 -1.10 -19.84
N PHE A 467 0.10 -0.43 -20.97
CA PHE A 467 0.72 0.90 -20.99
C PHE A 467 -0.24 2.03 -20.59
N THR A 468 -1.54 1.81 -20.79
CA THR A 468 -2.57 2.81 -20.46
C THR A 468 -2.69 3.01 -18.95
N ASN A 469 -2.40 1.97 -18.16
CA ASN A 469 -2.46 2.01 -16.71
C ASN A 469 -1.08 2.13 -16.04
N CYS A 470 0.01 2.13 -16.81
CA CYS A 470 1.38 2.16 -16.29
C CYS A 470 1.75 3.55 -15.74
N ILE A 471 1.95 3.63 -14.43
CA ILE A 471 2.40 4.82 -13.70
C ILE A 471 3.92 4.98 -13.83
N ASP A 472 4.67 3.89 -13.64
CA ASP A 472 6.13 3.95 -13.57
C ASP A 472 6.81 2.64 -13.96
N ARG A 473 8.09 2.74 -14.30
CA ARG A 473 8.97 1.60 -14.57
C ARG A 473 10.29 1.82 -13.85
N VAL A 474 10.72 0.82 -13.09
CA VAL A 474 11.91 0.93 -12.24
C VAL A 474 12.87 -0.19 -12.53
N ARG A 475 14.16 0.14 -12.59
CA ARG A 475 15.28 -0.77 -12.67
C ARG A 475 16.14 -0.62 -11.42
N CYS A 476 16.24 -1.69 -10.66
CA CYS A 476 16.94 -1.79 -9.39
C CYS A 476 18.35 -2.38 -9.55
N GLN A 477 18.64 -3.04 -10.68
CA GLN A 477 19.98 -3.56 -11.00
C GLN A 477 20.85 -2.52 -11.74
N THR A 478 22.03 -2.22 -11.20
CA THR A 478 22.94 -1.16 -11.69
C THR A 478 23.86 -1.61 -12.82
N THR A 479 24.14 -2.91 -12.97
CA THR A 479 25.20 -3.40 -13.86
C THR A 479 24.80 -3.36 -15.34
N THR A 480 25.65 -2.70 -16.12
CA THR A 480 25.50 -2.44 -17.55
C THR A 480 25.96 -3.60 -18.44
N THR A 481 26.61 -4.61 -17.89
CA THR A 481 27.54 -5.47 -18.63
C THR A 481 26.91 -6.69 -19.33
N ARG A 482 25.67 -7.07 -19.03
CA ARG A 482 24.91 -8.07 -19.83
C ARG A 482 23.86 -7.44 -20.76
N ARG A 483 23.82 -6.10 -20.86
CA ARG A 483 22.89 -5.32 -21.70
C ARG A 483 23.11 -5.48 -23.22
N ALA A 484 24.08 -6.30 -23.67
CA ALA A 484 24.59 -6.25 -25.04
C ALA A 484 24.48 -7.55 -25.86
N GLN A 485 23.91 -8.63 -25.34
CA GLN A 485 23.84 -9.91 -26.07
C GLN A 485 22.41 -10.37 -26.37
N ALA A 486 21.56 -9.47 -26.86
CA ALA A 486 20.81 -9.83 -28.05
C ALA A 486 21.61 -9.26 -29.21
N ASN A 487 22.25 -10.15 -29.97
CA ASN A 487 23.17 -9.89 -31.08
C ASN A 487 22.41 -9.28 -32.29
N SER A 488 21.70 -8.18 -32.06
CA SER A 488 20.84 -7.51 -33.02
C SER A 488 21.49 -6.17 -33.33
N THR A 489 22.22 -6.14 -34.44
CA THR A 489 22.59 -4.92 -35.17
C THR A 489 21.36 -4.12 -35.66
N SER A 490 20.14 -4.61 -35.45
CA SER A 490 18.90 -3.85 -35.61
C SER A 490 18.63 -2.92 -34.41
N THR A 491 18.27 -1.69 -34.73
CA THR A 491 18.07 -0.50 -33.88
C THR A 491 16.92 -0.57 -32.85
N GLY A 492 16.70 -1.70 -32.18
CA GLY A 492 15.51 -1.91 -31.36
C GLY A 492 15.64 -2.94 -30.23
N THR A 493 16.80 -3.07 -29.59
CA THR A 493 16.95 -3.99 -28.45
C THR A 493 15.94 -3.64 -27.35
N PRO A 494 15.09 -4.58 -26.88
CA PRO A 494 14.11 -4.31 -25.83
C PRO A 494 14.82 -3.92 -24.54
N LYS A 495 14.33 -2.85 -23.93
CA LYS A 495 14.82 -2.36 -22.64
C LYS A 495 14.16 -3.15 -21.52
N TRP A 496 14.97 -3.56 -20.55
CA TRP A 496 14.55 -4.37 -19.41
C TRP A 496 14.37 -3.49 -18.17
N TRP A 497 13.19 -3.52 -17.55
CA TRP A 497 12.92 -2.95 -16.23
C TRP A 497 12.66 -4.11 -15.25
N ASP A 498 12.91 -3.90 -13.96
CA ASP A 498 12.68 -4.92 -12.93
C ASP A 498 11.24 -4.83 -12.41
N TRP A 499 10.68 -3.63 -12.36
CA TRP A 499 9.36 -3.37 -11.81
C TRP A 499 8.53 -2.45 -12.71
N GLU A 500 7.23 -2.65 -12.70
CA GLU A 500 6.25 -1.72 -13.25
C GLU A 500 5.15 -1.43 -12.25
N LEU A 501 4.81 -0.16 -12.09
CA LEU A 501 3.70 0.26 -11.25
C LEU A 501 2.52 0.59 -12.15
N HIS A 502 1.36 0.01 -11.85
CA HIS A 502 0.13 0.16 -12.60
C HIS A 502 -0.99 0.66 -11.71
N GLN A 503 -1.78 1.63 -12.18
CA GLN A 503 -3.02 2.00 -11.51
C GLN A 503 -4.09 0.95 -11.84
N ILE A 504 -4.70 0.37 -10.80
CA ILE A 504 -5.88 -0.46 -10.96
C ILE A 504 -7.09 0.45 -10.70
N PRO A 505 -7.89 0.80 -11.73
CA PRO A 505 -8.93 1.81 -11.58
C PRO A 505 -10.04 1.30 -10.64
N LEU A 506 -10.52 2.21 -9.78
CA LEU A 506 -11.73 1.96 -9.01
C LEU A 506 -12.94 1.81 -9.93
N VAL A 507 -13.90 0.98 -9.54
CA VAL A 507 -15.15 0.76 -10.25
C VAL A 507 -15.99 2.04 -10.25
N GLY A 508 -16.54 2.38 -11.42
CA GLY A 508 -17.35 3.59 -11.63
C GLY A 508 -16.65 4.62 -12.51
N THR A 509 -17.13 5.87 -12.46
CA THR A 509 -16.63 6.98 -13.29
C THR A 509 -16.56 8.27 -12.49
N GLY A 510 -15.68 9.19 -12.91
CA GLY A 510 -15.62 10.56 -12.38
C GLY A 510 -14.79 10.72 -11.11
N GLY A 511 -13.99 9.72 -10.76
CA GLY A 511 -12.90 9.87 -9.81
C GLY A 511 -11.60 10.29 -10.50
N ALA A 512 -10.66 10.78 -9.69
CA ALA A 512 -9.38 11.28 -10.14
C ALA A 512 -8.22 10.39 -9.66
N GLY A 513 -7.14 10.33 -10.42
CA GLY A 513 -5.92 9.56 -10.11
C GLY A 513 -4.81 9.83 -11.14
N TYR A 514 -3.83 8.93 -11.23
CA TYR A 514 -2.88 8.96 -12.34
C TYR A 514 -3.61 8.81 -13.68
N PHE A 515 -4.64 7.98 -13.71
CA PHE A 515 -5.53 7.83 -14.86
C PHE A 515 -6.99 7.98 -14.42
N ALA A 516 -7.88 8.27 -15.37
CA ALA A 516 -9.31 8.35 -15.11
C ALA A 516 -9.82 7.05 -14.45
N GLN A 517 -10.60 7.18 -13.37
CA GLN A 517 -11.09 6.04 -12.60
C GLN A 517 -12.44 6.33 -11.92
N GLY A 518 -12.97 5.37 -11.17
CA GLY A 518 -14.11 5.56 -10.27
C GLY A 518 -13.78 6.44 -9.06
N LYS A 519 -14.84 7.01 -8.46
CA LYS A 519 -14.75 7.83 -7.23
C LYS A 519 -14.33 6.99 -6.02
N PRO A 520 -13.86 7.60 -4.92
CA PRO A 520 -13.50 6.86 -3.71
C PRO A 520 -14.65 5.98 -3.21
N ILE A 521 -14.31 4.85 -2.58
CA ILE A 521 -15.29 3.86 -2.12
C ILE A 521 -15.13 3.63 -0.63
N PHE A 522 -16.21 3.81 0.12
CA PHE A 522 -16.27 3.48 1.55
C PHE A 522 -16.34 1.96 1.74
N ILE A 523 -15.58 1.45 2.70
CA ILE A 523 -15.48 0.04 3.06
C ILE A 523 -15.63 -0.03 4.58
N GLY A 524 -16.62 -0.73 5.09
CA GLY A 524 -16.78 -0.89 6.53
C GLY A 524 -18.05 -1.62 6.90
N LYS A 525 -17.99 -2.51 7.88
CA LYS A 525 -19.18 -3.22 8.37
C LYS A 525 -20.22 -2.23 8.86
N GLY A 526 -21.48 -2.46 8.51
CA GLY A 526 -22.63 -1.73 9.03
C GLY A 526 -23.52 -2.63 9.88
N TRP A 527 -24.44 -2.01 10.62
CA TRP A 527 -25.53 -2.69 11.32
C TRP A 527 -26.86 -2.03 10.97
N SER A 528 -27.97 -2.38 11.64
CA SER A 528 -29.33 -1.95 11.24
C SER A 528 -29.50 -0.45 10.91
N PRO A 529 -28.84 0.53 11.58
CA PRO A 529 -28.89 1.94 11.20
C PRO A 529 -27.96 2.35 10.04
N THR A 530 -26.88 1.63 9.78
CA THR A 530 -25.84 1.97 8.78
C THR A 530 -25.82 1.02 7.57
N TRP A 531 -26.74 0.08 7.50
CA TRP A 531 -26.95 -0.85 6.38
C TRP A 531 -27.33 -0.16 5.06
N ALA A 532 -28.03 0.98 5.12
CA ALA A 532 -28.43 1.72 3.93
C ALA A 532 -27.22 2.49 3.39
N ARG A 533 -26.85 2.20 2.14
CA ARG A 533 -25.64 2.72 1.50
C ARG A 533 -25.95 3.57 0.28
N THR A 534 -25.06 4.51 -0.03
CA THR A 534 -25.06 5.18 -1.33
C THR A 534 -24.72 4.19 -2.43
N ASN A 535 -25.22 4.46 -3.63
CA ASN A 535 -25.02 3.59 -4.78
C ASN A 535 -23.55 3.42 -5.12
N MET A 536 -23.21 2.22 -5.59
CA MET A 536 -21.98 1.93 -6.30
C MET A 536 -22.26 2.13 -7.78
N THR A 537 -21.46 2.93 -8.49
CA THR A 537 -21.71 3.36 -9.88
C THR A 537 -23.02 4.16 -10.06
N ALA A 538 -23.31 4.61 -11.28
CA ALA A 538 -24.50 5.43 -11.57
C ALA A 538 -25.83 4.66 -11.44
N THR A 539 -25.80 3.33 -11.31
CA THR A 539 -27.01 2.48 -11.36
C THR A 539 -26.93 1.28 -10.41
N GLY A 540 -27.18 1.50 -9.11
CA GLY A 540 -27.54 0.42 -8.18
C GLY A 540 -26.98 0.56 -6.76
N ALA A 541 -27.73 0.02 -5.78
CA ALA A 541 -27.24 -0.17 -4.42
C ALA A 541 -26.08 -1.19 -4.41
N PRO A 542 -25.12 -1.08 -3.47
CA PRO A 542 -24.04 -2.05 -3.36
C PRO A 542 -24.58 -3.44 -3.06
N ASN A 543 -24.01 -4.46 -3.71
CA ASN A 543 -24.43 -5.85 -3.53
C ASN A 543 -24.30 -6.33 -2.07
N THR A 544 -23.34 -5.78 -1.31
CA THR A 544 -23.10 -6.14 0.09
C THR A 544 -24.13 -5.60 1.06
N GLY A 545 -24.94 -4.61 0.66
CA GLY A 545 -25.93 -3.98 1.54
C GLY A 545 -25.32 -3.42 2.84
N GLY A 546 -24.04 -3.05 2.83
CA GLY A 546 -23.33 -2.57 4.01
C GLY A 546 -22.90 -3.65 5.01
N ALA A 547 -22.98 -4.94 4.67
CA ALA A 547 -22.59 -6.06 5.52
C ALA A 547 -21.18 -6.62 5.21
N GLU A 548 -20.33 -5.83 4.54
CA GLU A 548 -18.95 -6.21 4.23
C GLU A 548 -18.14 -6.58 5.48
N GLN A 549 -17.35 -7.65 5.39
CA GLN A 549 -16.52 -8.20 6.49
C GLN A 549 -15.06 -8.36 6.11
N PHE A 550 -14.77 -8.60 4.83
CA PHE A 550 -13.40 -8.75 4.35
C PHE A 550 -13.22 -8.15 2.96
N LEU A 551 -11.96 -7.83 2.66
CA LEU A 551 -11.47 -7.51 1.34
C LEU A 551 -10.82 -8.75 0.73
N GLU A 552 -11.11 -8.99 -0.54
CA GLU A 552 -10.39 -9.95 -1.36
C GLU A 552 -9.53 -9.17 -2.36
N VAL A 553 -8.22 -9.45 -2.35
CA VAL A 553 -7.30 -9.01 -3.40
C VAL A 553 -6.87 -10.24 -4.17
N ARG A 554 -7.03 -10.20 -5.49
CA ARG A 554 -6.79 -11.35 -6.37
C ARG A 554 -6.05 -10.94 -7.63
N MET A 555 -5.23 -11.86 -8.12
CA MET A 555 -4.56 -11.75 -9.41
C MET A 555 -4.71 -13.06 -10.17
N ARG A 556 -4.89 -12.94 -11.49
CA ARG A 556 -4.91 -14.07 -12.40
C ARG A 556 -4.05 -13.77 -13.63
N ILE A 557 -3.17 -14.70 -13.99
CA ILE A 557 -2.30 -14.59 -15.16
C ILE A 557 -2.73 -15.66 -16.17
N ARG A 558 -2.84 -15.28 -17.45
CA ARG A 558 -3.27 -16.13 -18.55
C ARG A 558 -2.47 -15.81 -19.80
N ASP A 559 -2.26 -16.82 -20.62
CA ASP A 559 -1.91 -16.65 -22.02
C ASP A 559 -2.83 -17.56 -22.84
N THR A 560 -3.61 -16.99 -23.76
CA THR A 560 -4.64 -17.77 -24.49
C THR A 560 -4.21 -18.23 -25.87
N ALA A 561 -3.12 -17.68 -26.42
CA ALA A 561 -2.58 -18.14 -27.71
C ALA A 561 -1.63 -19.33 -27.54
N GLU A 562 -0.98 -19.43 -26.39
CA GLU A 562 0.01 -20.45 -26.09
C GLU A 562 -0.28 -21.12 -24.76
N ASP A 563 0.15 -22.36 -24.59
CA ASP A 563 0.10 -23.02 -23.29
C ASP A 563 0.99 -22.24 -22.31
N LEU A 564 0.50 -22.00 -21.09
CA LEU A 564 1.35 -21.43 -20.04
C LEU A 564 2.47 -22.42 -19.70
N GLU A 565 2.18 -23.72 -19.74
CA GLU A 565 3.18 -24.78 -19.59
C GLU A 565 3.54 -25.34 -20.97
N ASP A 566 4.73 -25.00 -21.46
CA ASP A 566 5.31 -25.70 -22.61
C ASP A 566 6.10 -26.90 -22.12
N ALA A 567 5.82 -28.08 -22.68
CA ALA A 567 6.74 -29.21 -22.53
C ALA A 567 8.12 -28.77 -23.04
N PRO A 568 9.22 -29.02 -22.30
CA PRO A 568 10.56 -28.62 -22.72
C PRO A 568 10.93 -29.35 -24.01
N SER A 569 10.59 -28.75 -25.14
CA SER A 569 10.96 -29.26 -26.45
C SER A 569 12.46 -29.05 -26.61
N PRO A 570 13.25 -30.05 -27.04
CA PRO A 570 14.66 -29.87 -27.34
C PRO A 570 14.80 -28.83 -28.47
N GLY A 571 15.17 -27.60 -28.10
CA GLY A 571 15.22 -26.45 -29.02
C GLY A 571 14.06 -25.45 -28.86
N ALA A 572 13.26 -25.54 -27.78
CA ALA A 572 12.24 -24.55 -27.46
C ALA A 572 12.87 -23.14 -27.35
N PRO A 573 12.25 -22.13 -27.97
CA PRO A 573 12.67 -20.76 -27.81
C PRO A 573 12.53 -20.39 -26.33
N ALA A 574 13.58 -19.81 -25.79
CA ALA A 574 13.59 -18.82 -24.73
C ALA A 574 12.46 -18.82 -23.67
N GLN A 575 12.83 -19.00 -22.39
CA GLN A 575 11.89 -19.07 -21.27
C GLN A 575 11.08 -17.77 -21.11
N ARG A 576 9.76 -17.87 -21.13
CA ARG A 576 8.87 -16.72 -20.87
C ARG A 576 8.78 -16.50 -19.39
N LEU A 577 9.04 -15.28 -18.94
CA LEU A 577 8.91 -14.90 -17.54
C LEU A 577 7.47 -14.45 -17.31
N TYR A 578 6.68 -15.17 -16.53
CA TYR A 578 5.33 -14.74 -16.14
C TYR A 578 5.35 -13.95 -14.84
N SER A 579 6.26 -14.24 -13.92
CA SER A 579 6.34 -13.52 -12.66
C SER A 579 7.75 -13.57 -12.09
N GLY A 580 8.30 -12.38 -11.85
CA GLY A 580 9.63 -12.19 -11.32
C GLY A 580 9.85 -12.76 -9.91
N TYR A 581 11.13 -12.75 -9.55
CA TYR A 581 11.62 -13.04 -8.22
C TYR A 581 11.15 -11.95 -7.25
N GLN A 582 10.46 -12.31 -6.16
CA GLN A 582 9.71 -11.44 -5.22
C GLN A 582 8.19 -11.40 -5.42
N GLY A 583 7.66 -12.01 -6.49
CA GLY A 583 6.22 -11.93 -6.76
C GLY A 583 5.77 -10.51 -7.05
N HIS A 584 4.49 -10.23 -6.81
CA HIS A 584 3.85 -8.95 -7.11
C HIS A 584 3.26 -8.34 -5.84
N TRP A 585 3.01 -7.03 -5.89
CA TRP A 585 2.38 -6.32 -4.78
C TRP A 585 1.17 -5.55 -5.25
N VAL A 586 0.12 -5.52 -4.42
CA VAL A 586 -1.02 -4.64 -4.59
C VAL A 586 -1.14 -3.76 -3.36
N TYR A 587 -1.10 -2.46 -3.55
CA TYR A 587 -1.24 -1.44 -2.52
C TYR A 587 -2.66 -0.88 -2.57
N LEU A 588 -3.41 -1.04 -1.48
CA LEU A 588 -4.68 -0.37 -1.25
C LEU A 588 -4.42 0.91 -0.46
N ILE A 589 -4.81 2.05 -1.00
CA ILE A 589 -4.40 3.36 -0.50
C ILE A 589 -5.65 4.21 -0.29
N GLY A 590 -5.78 4.79 0.90
CA GLY A 590 -6.98 5.54 1.24
C GLY A 590 -6.96 6.21 2.60
N LYS A 591 -8.14 6.57 3.10
CA LYS A 591 -8.33 7.25 4.38
C LYS A 591 -8.93 6.32 5.42
N LYS A 592 -8.35 6.31 6.61
CA LYS A 592 -8.90 5.67 7.80
C LYS A 592 -9.36 6.74 8.78
N ALA A 593 -10.64 6.71 9.17
CA ALA A 593 -11.14 7.61 10.20
C ALA A 593 -10.66 7.13 11.57
N LEU A 594 -10.15 8.04 12.38
CA LEU A 594 -9.58 7.78 13.69
C LEU A 594 -10.66 8.05 14.75
N LEU A 595 -10.95 7.03 15.56
CA LEU A 595 -11.92 7.08 16.66
C LEU A 595 -11.38 7.82 17.87
#